data_AF-A0A4R9G6G3-F1
#
_entry.id   AF-A0A4R9G6G3-F1
#
_cell.length_a   1.000
_cell.length_b   1.000
_cell.length_c   1.000
_cell.angle_alpha   90.00
_cell.angle_beta   90.00
_cell.angle_gamma   90.00
#
_symmetry.space_group_name_H-M   'P 1'
#
loop_
_entity.id
_entity.type
_entity.pdbx_description
1 polymer ?
#
loop_
_entity_poly.entity_id
_entity_poly.type
_entity_poly.pdbx_seq_one_letter_code
_entity_poly.pdbx_strand_id
1 'polypeptide(L)'
;MVRKAHQKTPWKCWILGILVFSLPVLASPELDSEFLLAAKEGALKKVESFLSQGAKIDAKDGNGRTALMLASGEEVVEFLIKNGANLNAQDQEGNSVLFYRLQPLLKVKVPDMDDLAEAKRLIESGAQVEYAARKGEEQHPVSLLNIAIRNKNLILTKFLVENGANPNHDPGGPEEYPLFLAVGGASSPPDLAITEFLLNNGAKPVFTSRLKEIRTVEGVRQIGARNAFHYATETLGSDPKIFDLLSKAGTNINQRDAQGSTPLMEAISRKNVGAAEKLLGLGADVALTDIQGKTALDLAKEVQLESVARLIGEKLSPKVP
;
A
#
# COMPACT_ATOMS: atom_id res chain seq x y z
N MET A 1 14.71 -1.58 76.80
CA MET A 1 16.16 -1.30 76.61
C MET A 1 16.28 -0.37 75.39
N VAL A 2 16.31 0.96 75.60
CA VAL A 2 17.55 1.77 75.69
C VAL A 2 18.32 1.64 74.36
N ARG A 3 18.35 2.64 73.46
CA ARG A 3 18.93 3.98 73.63
C ARG A 3 18.32 5.04 72.68
N LYS A 4 18.04 6.22 73.23
CA LYS A 4 18.02 7.51 72.52
C LYS A 4 19.46 7.88 72.12
N ALA A 5 19.64 8.54 70.99
CA ALA A 5 20.79 9.42 70.76
C ALA A 5 20.33 10.71 70.06
N HIS A 6 20.51 11.81 70.77
CA HIS A 6 20.36 13.19 70.29
C HIS A 6 21.55 13.60 69.43
N GLN A 7 21.29 14.34 68.35
CA GLN A 7 22.23 15.31 67.75
C GLN A 7 21.37 16.53 67.37
N LYS A 8 21.35 17.61 68.15
CA LYS A 8 22.29 18.76 68.14
C LYS A 8 22.55 19.29 66.72
N THR A 9 21.85 20.36 66.37
CA THR A 9 22.34 21.37 65.42
C THR A 9 23.55 22.10 66.04
N PRO A 10 24.48 22.59 65.21
CA PRO A 10 24.59 24.05 65.12
C PRO A 10 24.98 24.57 63.72
N TRP A 11 24.52 25.79 63.44
CA TRP A 11 24.93 26.62 62.31
C TRP A 11 26.37 27.13 62.49
N LYS A 12 27.21 27.05 61.45
CA LYS A 12 28.34 27.98 61.22
C LYS A 12 28.65 28.18 59.72
N CYS A 13 28.42 29.43 59.30
CA CYS A 13 29.22 30.28 58.41
C CYS A 13 29.68 29.81 57.01
N TRP A 14 28.97 30.36 56.00
CA TRP A 14 29.45 31.07 54.80
C TRP A 14 30.92 30.95 54.38
N ILE A 15 31.18 30.34 53.21
CA ILE A 15 32.14 30.86 52.22
C ILE A 15 31.55 30.66 50.82
N LEU A 16 31.55 31.75 50.05
CA LEU A 16 31.16 31.83 48.65
C LEU A 16 31.91 30.80 47.80
N GLY A 17 31.16 29.93 47.13
CA GLY A 17 31.59 29.29 45.91
C GLY A 17 30.46 29.46 44.91
N ILE A 18 30.58 30.41 43.99
CA ILE A 18 29.77 30.43 42.78
C ILE A 18 30.19 29.20 41.98
N LEU A 19 29.61 28.05 42.30
CA LEU A 19 29.50 26.97 41.35
C LEU A 19 28.54 27.50 40.29
N VAL A 20 29.11 28.00 39.20
CA VAL A 20 28.41 28.01 37.91
C VAL A 20 28.17 26.54 37.59
N PHE A 21 27.15 25.95 38.21
CA PHE A 21 26.43 24.87 37.58
C PHE A 21 25.93 25.51 36.29
N SER A 22 26.62 25.23 35.18
CA SER A 22 25.99 25.25 33.89
C SER A 22 24.77 24.33 34.06
N LEU A 23 23.62 24.94 34.36
CA LEU A 23 22.34 24.26 34.29
C LEU A 23 22.38 23.54 32.96
N PRO A 24 22.24 22.20 32.91
CA PRO A 24 22.03 21.56 31.63
C PRO A 24 20.82 22.28 31.06
N VAL A 25 21.00 22.93 29.91
CA VAL A 25 19.91 23.63 29.22
C VAL A 25 18.85 22.56 29.03
N LEU A 26 17.81 22.61 29.86
CA LEU A 26 16.73 21.66 29.79
C LEU A 26 16.04 21.94 28.47
N ALA A 27 16.09 20.96 27.56
CA ALA A 27 15.24 20.92 26.37
C ALA A 27 13.82 21.34 26.77
N SER A 28 13.40 22.52 26.33
CA SER A 28 12.09 23.07 26.66
C SER A 28 11.11 22.84 25.50
N PRO A 29 9.81 22.64 25.76
CA PRO A 29 8.80 22.50 24.71
C PRO A 29 8.80 23.66 23.70
N GLU A 30 9.18 24.85 24.14
CA GLU A 30 9.33 26.04 23.29
C GLU A 30 10.50 25.88 22.31
N LEU A 31 11.66 25.41 22.79
CA LEU A 31 12.84 25.16 21.97
C LEU A 31 12.56 24.09 20.89
N ASP A 32 11.88 23.00 21.28
CA ASP A 32 11.46 21.95 20.35
C ASP A 32 10.48 22.52 19.28
N SER A 33 9.58 23.43 19.67
CA SER A 33 8.64 24.07 18.73
C SER A 33 9.34 25.00 17.75
N GLU A 34 10.32 25.79 18.20
CA GLU A 34 11.11 26.67 17.34
C GLU A 34 12.01 25.88 16.39
N PHE A 35 12.58 24.76 16.85
CA PHE A 35 13.32 23.80 16.02
C PHE A 35 12.45 23.24 14.88
N LEU A 36 11.23 22.80 15.20
CA LEU A 36 10.28 22.27 14.20
C LEU A 36 9.88 23.35 13.18
N LEU A 37 9.67 24.59 13.63
CA LEU A 37 9.39 25.72 12.74
C LEU A 37 10.57 26.03 11.82
N ALA A 38 11.80 26.06 12.36
CA ALA A 38 13.01 26.28 11.56
C ALA A 38 13.22 25.20 10.48
N ALA A 39 12.96 23.93 10.81
CA ALA A 39 13.00 22.84 9.84
C ALA A 39 11.96 23.07 8.72
N LYS A 40 10.73 23.43 9.09
CA LYS A 40 9.65 23.72 8.14
C LYS A 40 9.95 24.92 7.22
N GLU A 41 10.63 25.93 7.75
CA GLU A 41 11.09 27.11 6.99
C GLU A 41 12.29 26.82 6.08
N GLY A 42 12.95 25.66 6.23
CA GLY A 42 14.20 25.36 5.53
C GLY A 42 15.40 26.16 6.04
N ALA A 43 15.35 26.67 7.27
CA ALA A 43 16.36 27.56 7.82
C ALA A 43 17.51 26.78 8.50
N LEU A 44 18.41 26.18 7.69
CA LEU A 44 19.50 25.31 8.18
C LEU A 44 20.28 25.88 9.38
N LYS A 45 20.71 27.15 9.32
CA LYS A 45 21.46 27.77 10.43
C LYS A 45 20.68 27.83 11.74
N LYS A 46 19.34 28.01 11.68
CA LYS A 46 18.48 27.97 12.86
C LYS A 46 18.36 26.53 13.38
N VAL A 47 18.17 25.56 12.48
CA VAL A 47 18.13 24.12 12.81
C VAL A 47 19.39 23.70 13.55
N GLU A 48 20.57 24.03 13.03
CA GLU A 48 21.87 23.77 13.67
C GLU A 48 21.96 24.42 15.06
N SER A 49 21.58 25.70 15.16
CA SER A 49 21.60 26.43 16.43
C SER A 49 20.69 25.79 17.48
N PHE A 50 19.47 25.41 17.12
CA PHE A 50 18.53 24.81 18.06
C PHE A 50 18.97 23.42 18.52
N LEU A 51 19.53 22.58 17.65
CA LEU A 51 20.14 21.31 18.08
C LEU A 51 21.31 21.54 19.05
N SER A 52 22.16 22.56 18.79
CA SER A 52 23.27 22.90 19.71
C SER A 52 22.81 23.39 21.08
N GLN A 53 21.61 23.96 21.16
CA GLN A 53 20.95 24.39 22.40
C GLN A 53 20.20 23.25 23.10
N GLY A 54 20.18 22.04 22.52
CA GLY A 54 19.57 20.86 23.13
C GLY A 54 18.15 20.54 22.65
N ALA A 55 17.67 21.11 21.54
CA ALA A 55 16.44 20.67 20.90
C ALA A 55 16.53 19.18 20.52
N LYS A 56 15.44 18.44 20.67
CA LYS A 56 15.44 17.01 20.33
C LYS A 56 15.29 16.84 18.82
N ILE A 57 16.18 16.07 18.21
CA ILE A 57 16.15 15.80 16.76
C ILE A 57 14.82 15.17 16.29
N ASP A 58 14.23 14.34 17.15
CA ASP A 58 12.93 13.69 16.94
C ASP A 58 11.80 14.35 17.75
N ALA A 59 11.94 15.64 18.08
CA ALA A 59 10.83 16.43 18.62
C ALA A 59 9.59 16.29 17.74
N LYS A 60 8.41 16.31 18.35
CA LYS A 60 7.13 16.15 17.65
C LYS A 60 6.23 17.36 17.88
N ASP A 61 5.54 17.78 16.83
CA ASP A 61 4.47 18.77 16.96
C ASP A 61 3.17 18.15 17.52
N GLY A 62 2.12 18.96 17.63
CA GLY A 62 0.81 18.51 18.13
C GLY A 62 0.15 17.40 17.32
N ASN A 63 0.56 17.16 16.08
CA ASN A 63 0.08 16.08 15.21
C ASN A 63 1.02 14.87 15.23
N GLY A 64 2.09 14.89 16.03
CA GLY A 64 3.09 13.83 16.11
C GLY A 64 4.16 13.88 15.01
N ARG A 65 4.24 14.97 14.23
CA ARG A 65 5.18 15.09 13.10
C ARG A 65 6.56 15.52 13.59
N THR A 66 7.61 14.88 13.07
CA THR A 66 9.01 15.23 13.40
C THR A 66 9.55 16.34 12.52
N ALA A 67 10.70 16.90 12.89
CA ALA A 67 11.42 17.87 12.05
C ALA A 67 11.69 17.31 10.64
N LEU A 68 12.06 16.03 10.54
CA LEU A 68 12.30 15.38 9.25
C LEU A 68 11.02 15.20 8.41
N MET A 69 9.83 15.15 9.02
CA MET A 69 8.56 15.16 8.25
C MET A 69 8.20 16.56 7.74
N LEU A 70 8.53 17.59 8.53
CA LEU A 70 8.19 18.97 8.23
C LEU A 70 9.21 19.68 7.33
N ALA A 71 10.44 19.16 7.28
CA ALA A 71 11.58 19.83 6.69
C ALA A 71 11.33 20.27 5.24
N SER A 72 11.64 21.53 4.95
CA SER A 72 11.73 22.09 3.61
C SER A 72 13.19 22.30 3.24
N GLY A 73 13.53 22.12 1.97
CA GLY A 73 14.90 22.27 1.47
C GLY A 73 15.79 21.05 1.71
N GLU A 74 16.53 20.68 0.67
CA GLU A 74 17.41 19.51 0.64
C GLU A 74 18.50 19.57 1.73
N GLU A 75 19.06 20.75 1.97
CA GLU A 75 20.14 20.95 2.96
C GLU A 75 19.69 20.60 4.39
N VAL A 76 18.46 20.97 4.77
CA VAL A 76 17.90 20.64 6.09
C VAL A 76 17.62 19.15 6.20
N VAL A 77 17.04 18.55 5.16
CA VAL A 77 16.76 17.11 5.14
C VAL A 77 18.06 16.30 5.29
N GLU A 78 19.08 16.63 4.50
CA GLU A 78 20.38 15.98 4.60
C GLU A 78 21.01 16.13 5.98
N PHE A 79 20.96 17.33 6.54
CA PHE A 79 21.50 17.59 7.87
C PHE A 79 20.79 16.73 8.93
N LEU A 80 19.46 16.65 8.91
CA LEU A 80 18.69 15.83 9.84
C LEU A 80 19.00 14.33 9.70
N ILE A 81 19.12 13.82 8.47
CA ILE A 81 19.51 12.43 8.20
C ILE A 81 20.90 12.15 8.78
N LYS A 82 21.90 13.01 8.47
CA LYS A 82 23.29 12.87 8.94
C LYS A 82 23.41 12.93 10.47
N ASN A 83 22.51 13.63 11.15
CA ASN A 83 22.49 13.74 12.62
C ASN A 83 21.61 12.67 13.29
N GLY A 84 21.12 11.67 12.55
CA GLY A 84 20.45 10.51 13.13
C GLY A 84 18.97 10.70 13.43
N ALA A 85 18.27 11.57 12.70
CA ALA A 85 16.81 11.67 12.79
C ALA A 85 16.16 10.32 12.48
N ASN A 86 15.07 9.99 13.19
CA ASN A 86 14.36 8.73 12.97
C ASN A 86 13.61 8.74 11.63
N LEU A 87 14.17 8.06 10.64
CA LEU A 87 13.62 7.93 9.29
C LEU A 87 12.29 7.17 9.23
N ASN A 88 11.96 6.42 10.28
CA ASN A 88 10.78 5.57 10.37
C ASN A 88 9.76 6.09 11.40
N ALA A 89 9.89 7.35 11.81
CA ALA A 89 8.89 8.00 12.65
C ALA A 89 7.52 8.00 11.96
N GLN A 90 6.46 7.93 12.76
CA GLN A 90 5.07 8.07 12.33
C GLN A 90 4.39 9.22 13.10
N ASP A 91 3.52 9.94 12.39
CA ASP A 91 2.60 10.91 12.97
C ASP A 91 1.38 10.22 13.62
N GLN A 92 0.43 10.99 14.14
CA GLN A 92 -0.78 10.45 14.78
C GLN A 92 -1.74 9.73 13.83
N GLU A 93 -1.61 9.97 12.52
CA GLU A 93 -2.38 9.26 11.48
C GLU A 93 -1.63 8.01 10.99
N GLY A 94 -0.40 7.80 11.45
CA GLY A 94 0.46 6.69 11.05
C GLY A 94 1.27 6.96 9.79
N ASN A 95 1.27 8.19 9.26
CA ASN A 95 2.05 8.54 8.07
C ASN A 95 3.56 8.54 8.40
N SER A 96 4.36 7.84 7.60
CA SER A 96 5.82 7.80 7.75
C SER A 96 6.52 9.01 7.14
N VAL A 97 7.81 9.19 7.46
CA VAL A 97 8.67 10.20 6.79
C VAL A 97 8.64 10.01 5.27
N LEU A 98 8.77 8.77 4.79
CA LEU A 98 8.74 8.46 3.36
C LEU A 98 7.39 8.83 2.73
N PHE A 99 6.27 8.61 3.43
CA PHE A 99 4.96 9.04 2.96
C PHE A 99 4.91 10.56 2.72
N TYR A 100 5.41 11.37 3.65
CA TYR A 100 5.44 12.83 3.50
C TYR A 100 6.25 13.29 2.28
N ARG A 101 7.32 12.58 1.92
CA ARG A 101 8.12 12.89 0.72
C ARG A 101 7.46 12.48 -0.58
N LEU A 102 6.70 11.40 -0.58
CA LEU A 102 6.00 10.93 -1.76
C LEU A 102 4.61 11.56 -1.94
N GLN A 103 4.00 12.10 -0.89
CA GLN A 103 2.64 12.65 -0.93
C GLN A 103 2.43 13.74 -1.99
N PRO A 104 3.35 14.71 -2.20
CA PRO A 104 3.21 15.68 -3.27
C PRO A 104 3.20 15.01 -4.66
N LEU A 105 4.00 13.96 -4.85
CA LEU A 105 4.18 13.23 -6.11
C LEU A 105 2.98 12.34 -6.45
N LEU A 106 2.23 11.90 -5.44
CA LEU A 106 1.01 11.11 -5.63
C LEU A 106 -0.09 11.86 -6.39
N LYS A 107 -0.11 13.19 -6.31
CA LYS A 107 -1.11 14.04 -6.99
C LYS A 107 -0.68 14.49 -8.38
N VAL A 108 0.60 14.37 -8.70
CA VAL A 108 1.15 14.75 -10.00
C VAL A 108 1.03 13.58 -10.97
N LYS A 109 0.59 13.85 -12.19
CA LYS A 109 0.34 12.80 -13.20
C LYS A 109 1.62 12.05 -13.61
N VAL A 110 2.75 12.76 -13.64
CA VAL A 110 4.05 12.26 -14.08
C VAL A 110 5.13 12.99 -13.26
N PRO A 111 5.54 12.49 -12.08
CA PRO A 111 6.72 13.03 -11.40
C PRO A 111 7.96 12.76 -12.24
N ASP A 112 8.95 13.65 -12.22
CA ASP A 112 10.24 13.38 -12.83
C ASP A 112 11.14 12.56 -11.88
N MET A 113 12.30 12.12 -12.37
CA MET A 113 13.22 11.34 -11.52
C MET A 113 13.94 12.20 -10.49
N ASP A 114 14.04 13.52 -10.71
CA ASP A 114 14.69 14.45 -9.80
C ASP A 114 13.82 14.65 -8.55
N ASP A 115 12.49 14.68 -8.73
CA ASP A 115 11.48 14.67 -7.66
C ASP A 115 11.64 13.47 -6.69
N LEU A 116 12.17 12.34 -7.17
CA LEU A 116 12.33 11.11 -6.39
C LEU A 116 13.70 10.98 -5.71
N ALA A 117 14.65 11.88 -5.99
CA ALA A 117 16.01 11.79 -5.47
C ALA A 117 16.06 11.83 -3.94
N GLU A 118 15.26 12.70 -3.31
CA GLU A 118 15.18 12.79 -1.85
C GLU A 118 14.59 11.53 -1.22
N ALA A 119 13.49 11.02 -1.78
CA ALA A 119 12.87 9.77 -1.33
C ALA A 119 13.83 8.58 -1.49
N LYS A 120 14.60 8.54 -2.58
CA LYS A 120 15.61 7.50 -2.81
C LYS A 120 16.69 7.53 -1.74
N ARG A 121 17.25 8.71 -1.45
CA ARG A 121 18.26 8.87 -0.39
C ARG A 121 17.74 8.45 0.98
N LEU A 122 16.48 8.75 1.30
CA LEU A 122 15.86 8.30 2.53
C LEU A 122 15.81 6.77 2.62
N ILE A 123 15.39 6.09 1.56
CA ILE A 123 15.35 4.63 1.50
C ILE A 123 16.76 4.05 1.63
N GLU A 124 17.73 4.58 0.89
CA GLU A 124 19.15 4.20 0.98
C GLU A 124 19.75 4.43 2.38
N SER A 125 19.21 5.41 3.12
CA SER A 125 19.59 5.71 4.51
C SER A 125 18.83 4.86 5.55
N GLY A 126 17.88 4.02 5.13
CA GLY A 126 17.14 3.10 6.00
C GLY A 126 15.68 3.45 6.29
N ALA A 127 15.07 4.37 5.53
CA ALA A 127 13.63 4.58 5.56
C ALA A 127 12.90 3.35 4.99
N GLN A 128 11.88 2.88 5.70
CA GLN A 128 11.12 1.70 5.34
C GLN A 128 10.07 2.04 4.27
N VAL A 129 10.11 1.29 3.17
CA VAL A 129 9.08 1.34 2.12
C VAL A 129 7.79 0.65 2.57
N GLU A 130 7.91 -0.43 3.35
CA GLU A 130 6.78 -1.13 3.95
C GLU A 130 6.72 -0.91 5.45
N TYR A 131 5.56 -0.50 5.95
CA TYR A 131 5.34 -0.27 7.37
C TYR A 131 3.86 -0.47 7.74
N ALA A 132 3.60 -0.66 9.04
CA ALA A 132 2.25 -0.65 9.60
C ALA A 132 2.02 0.64 10.37
N ALA A 133 0.97 1.38 10.00
CA ALA A 133 0.50 2.53 10.75
C ALA A 133 -0.13 2.08 12.07
N ARG A 134 0.17 2.80 13.14
CA ARG A 134 -0.50 2.63 14.44
C ARG A 134 -1.57 3.69 14.62
N LYS A 135 -2.81 3.26 14.89
CA LYS A 135 -3.90 4.15 15.31
C LYS A 135 -4.53 3.59 16.57
N GLY A 136 -4.15 4.16 17.72
CA GLY A 136 -4.47 3.57 19.02
C GLY A 136 -3.77 2.23 19.20
N GLU A 137 -4.52 1.20 19.61
CA GLU A 137 -4.03 -0.18 19.77
C GLU A 137 -3.99 -0.97 18.46
N GLU A 138 -4.62 -0.46 17.40
CA GLU A 138 -4.70 -1.15 16.11
C GLU A 138 -3.49 -0.84 15.21
N GLN A 139 -2.98 -1.88 14.56
CA GLN A 139 -1.97 -1.77 13.51
C GLN A 139 -2.60 -2.14 12.17
N HIS A 140 -2.45 -1.27 11.19
CA HIS A 140 -2.91 -1.49 9.83
C HIS A 140 -1.76 -1.29 8.86
N PRO A 141 -1.49 -2.21 7.91
CA PRO A 141 -0.45 -2.04 6.92
C PRO A 141 -0.75 -0.83 6.03
N VAL A 142 0.26 -0.01 5.76
CA VAL A 142 0.16 1.07 4.76
C VAL A 142 0.96 0.68 3.54
N SER A 143 0.25 0.48 2.42
CA SER A 143 0.89 0.17 1.14
C SER A 143 1.02 1.43 0.30
N LEU A 144 2.19 2.08 0.36
CA LEU A 144 2.56 3.19 -0.55
C LEU A 144 2.39 2.78 -2.02
N LEU A 145 2.68 1.51 -2.32
CA LEU A 145 2.52 0.91 -3.64
C LEU A 145 1.05 0.94 -4.09
N ASN A 146 0.12 0.52 -3.23
CA ASN A 146 -1.31 0.57 -3.55
C ASN A 146 -1.80 2.00 -3.77
N ILE A 147 -1.29 2.97 -3.01
CA ILE A 147 -1.64 4.38 -3.19
C ILE A 147 -1.14 4.87 -4.55
N ALA A 148 0.08 4.53 -4.96
CA ALA A 148 0.60 4.86 -6.28
C ALA A 148 -0.23 4.25 -7.42
N ILE A 149 -0.64 2.98 -7.29
CA ILE A 149 -1.46 2.26 -8.26
C ILE A 149 -2.84 2.90 -8.41
N ARG A 150 -3.52 3.20 -7.30
CA ARG A 150 -4.84 3.85 -7.32
C ARG A 150 -4.83 5.24 -7.96
N ASN A 151 -3.69 5.95 -7.87
CA ASN A 151 -3.48 7.23 -8.55
C ASN A 151 -2.98 7.09 -10.00
N LYS A 152 -2.88 5.86 -10.53
CA LYS A 152 -2.36 5.56 -11.87
C LYS A 152 -0.94 6.11 -12.10
N ASN A 153 -0.14 6.20 -11.05
CA ASN A 153 1.21 6.75 -11.12
C ASN A 153 2.21 5.62 -11.39
N LEU A 154 2.47 5.35 -12.67
CA LEU A 154 3.40 4.31 -13.10
C LEU A 154 4.84 4.58 -12.62
N ILE A 155 5.29 5.83 -12.65
CA ILE A 155 6.67 6.18 -12.27
C ILE A 155 6.89 5.88 -10.78
N LEU A 156 5.97 6.31 -9.93
CA LEU A 156 6.06 6.03 -8.51
C LEU A 156 5.87 4.53 -8.21
N THR A 157 5.01 3.85 -8.96
CA THR A 157 4.86 2.38 -8.85
C THR A 157 6.19 1.67 -9.14
N LYS A 158 6.88 2.06 -10.22
CA LYS A 158 8.20 1.54 -10.58
C LYS A 158 9.22 1.82 -9.49
N PHE A 159 9.33 3.08 -9.08
CA PHE A 159 10.23 3.50 -8.03
C PHE A 159 10.06 2.68 -6.74
N LEU A 160 8.82 2.50 -6.27
CA LEU A 160 8.56 1.77 -5.03
C LEU A 160 8.96 0.29 -5.14
N VAL A 161 8.61 -0.39 -6.24
CA VAL A 161 8.97 -1.81 -6.43
C VAL A 161 10.48 -1.98 -6.59
N GLU A 162 11.14 -1.10 -7.36
CA GLU A 162 12.60 -1.10 -7.54
C GLU A 162 13.36 -0.81 -6.23
N ASN A 163 12.72 -0.15 -5.26
CA ASN A 163 13.28 0.16 -3.95
C ASN A 163 12.71 -0.74 -2.82
N GLY A 164 12.15 -1.90 -3.16
CA GLY A 164 11.84 -2.96 -2.19
C GLY A 164 10.39 -3.08 -1.73
N ALA A 165 9.44 -2.36 -2.32
CA ALA A 165 8.01 -2.65 -2.11
C ALA A 165 7.67 -4.03 -2.67
N ASN A 166 6.98 -4.87 -1.89
CA ASN A 166 6.57 -6.19 -2.34
C ASN A 166 5.38 -6.08 -3.32
N PRO A 167 5.52 -6.51 -4.58
CA PRO A 167 4.41 -6.49 -5.54
C PRO A 167 3.30 -7.50 -5.18
N ASN A 168 3.54 -8.35 -4.18
CA ASN A 168 2.61 -9.30 -3.58
C ASN A 168 2.25 -8.95 -2.13
N HIS A 169 2.45 -7.70 -1.71
CA HIS A 169 2.10 -7.25 -0.36
C HIS A 169 0.63 -7.57 -0.06
N ASP A 170 0.37 -8.21 1.09
CA ASP A 170 -0.98 -8.50 1.58
C ASP A 170 -1.34 -7.45 2.65
N PRO A 171 -2.18 -6.45 2.31
CA PRO A 171 -2.57 -5.42 3.25
C PRO A 171 -3.73 -5.85 4.17
N GLY A 172 -4.11 -7.13 4.20
CA GLY A 172 -5.14 -7.68 5.08
C GLY A 172 -6.50 -7.90 4.42
N GLY A 173 -6.68 -7.46 3.17
CA GLY A 173 -7.87 -7.69 2.35
C GLY A 173 -7.52 -8.30 0.98
N PRO A 174 -8.26 -9.33 0.51
CA PRO A 174 -7.94 -10.01 -0.74
C PRO A 174 -8.07 -9.11 -1.97
N GLU A 175 -8.84 -8.02 -1.92
CA GLU A 175 -9.03 -7.10 -3.05
C GLU A 175 -7.95 -6.02 -3.14
N GLU A 176 -7.07 -5.94 -2.15
CA GLU A 176 -6.08 -4.88 -2.04
C GLU A 176 -4.66 -5.33 -2.44
N TYR A 177 -4.52 -6.51 -3.05
CA TYR A 177 -3.24 -6.91 -3.63
C TYR A 177 -2.87 -5.96 -4.79
N PRO A 178 -1.58 -5.55 -4.92
CA PRO A 178 -1.16 -4.57 -5.93
C PRO A 178 -1.62 -4.91 -7.35
N LEU A 179 -1.47 -6.17 -7.76
CA LEU A 179 -1.90 -6.61 -9.09
C LEU A 179 -3.42 -6.56 -9.27
N PHE A 180 -4.21 -6.87 -8.24
CA PHE A 180 -5.66 -6.86 -8.34
C PHE A 180 -6.19 -5.42 -8.48
N LEU A 181 -5.58 -4.46 -7.77
CA LEU A 181 -5.84 -3.04 -7.97
C LEU A 181 -5.49 -2.58 -9.39
N ALA A 182 -4.35 -3.03 -9.93
CA ALA A 182 -3.89 -2.65 -11.25
C ALA A 182 -4.79 -3.16 -12.38
N VAL A 183 -5.43 -4.33 -12.21
CA VAL A 183 -6.38 -4.88 -13.20
C VAL A 183 -7.82 -4.38 -13.02
N GLY A 184 -8.10 -3.59 -11.98
CA GLY A 184 -9.38 -2.92 -11.78
C GLY A 184 -10.25 -3.46 -10.65
N GLY A 185 -9.70 -4.27 -9.76
CA GLY A 185 -10.36 -4.74 -8.54
C GLY A 185 -10.54 -3.64 -7.49
N ALA A 186 -11.47 -3.85 -6.55
CA ALA A 186 -11.77 -2.90 -5.46
C ALA A 186 -12.09 -1.48 -5.98
N SER A 187 -12.77 -1.40 -7.14
CA SER A 187 -13.08 -0.15 -7.85
C SER A 187 -11.86 0.72 -8.20
N SER A 188 -10.66 0.15 -8.20
CA SER A 188 -9.44 0.82 -8.66
C SER A 188 -9.51 1.02 -10.18
N PRO A 189 -9.05 2.15 -10.73
CA PRO A 189 -9.02 2.33 -12.17
C PRO A 189 -7.99 1.37 -12.79
N PRO A 190 -8.37 0.52 -13.77
CA PRO A 190 -7.44 -0.39 -14.41
C PRO A 190 -6.34 0.37 -15.16
N ASP A 191 -5.13 -0.18 -15.15
CA ASP A 191 -3.98 0.38 -15.82
C ASP A 191 -3.09 -0.72 -16.44
N LEU A 192 -3.00 -0.72 -17.77
CA LEU A 192 -2.27 -1.73 -18.54
C LEU A 192 -0.77 -1.70 -18.23
N ALA A 193 -0.17 -0.51 -18.15
CA ALA A 193 1.27 -0.37 -18.01
C ALA A 193 1.74 -0.75 -16.59
N ILE A 194 0.94 -0.40 -15.58
CA ILE A 194 1.18 -0.85 -14.20
C ILE A 194 1.00 -2.36 -14.10
N THR A 195 -0.06 -2.91 -14.71
CA THR A 195 -0.30 -4.36 -14.74
C THR A 195 0.89 -5.12 -15.34
N GLU A 196 1.35 -4.70 -16.52
CA GLU A 196 2.51 -5.30 -17.19
C GLU A 196 3.77 -5.21 -16.32
N PHE A 197 4.04 -4.04 -15.74
CA PHE A 197 5.19 -3.84 -14.87
C PHE A 197 5.16 -4.76 -13.64
N LEU A 198 4.03 -4.85 -12.94
CA LEU A 198 3.89 -5.70 -11.75
C LEU A 198 4.10 -7.18 -12.09
N LEU A 199 3.50 -7.67 -13.17
CA LEU A 199 3.67 -9.06 -13.63
C LEU A 199 5.14 -9.37 -13.97
N ASN A 200 5.83 -8.44 -14.65
CA ASN A 200 7.25 -8.57 -14.96
C ASN A 200 8.15 -8.52 -13.71
N ASN A 201 7.65 -8.01 -12.59
CA ASN A 201 8.36 -7.94 -11.31
C ASN A 201 7.85 -8.97 -10.29
N GLY A 202 7.24 -10.07 -10.76
CA GLY A 202 6.90 -11.21 -9.91
C GLY A 202 5.61 -11.04 -9.10
N ALA A 203 4.73 -10.10 -9.48
CA ALA A 203 3.36 -10.09 -8.97
C ALA A 203 2.63 -11.36 -9.41
N LYS A 204 2.05 -12.10 -8.46
CA LYS A 204 1.35 -13.35 -8.77
C LYS A 204 -0.11 -13.06 -9.04
N PRO A 205 -0.67 -13.57 -10.15
CA PRO A 205 -2.08 -13.37 -10.50
C PRO A 205 -3.05 -14.24 -9.68
N VAL A 206 -2.52 -15.02 -8.74
CA VAL A 206 -3.28 -15.92 -7.87
C VAL A 206 -2.87 -15.67 -6.43
N PHE A 207 -3.81 -15.19 -5.62
CA PHE A 207 -3.71 -15.24 -4.17
C PHE A 207 -5.08 -15.58 -3.57
N THR A 208 -5.33 -16.88 -3.47
CA THR A 208 -5.53 -17.57 -2.19
C THR A 208 -5.84 -19.04 -2.52
N SER A 209 -4.94 -19.92 -2.11
CA SER A 209 -5.00 -21.38 -2.26
C SER A 209 -6.09 -22.05 -1.41
N ARG A 210 -7.08 -21.31 -0.91
CA ARG A 210 -8.14 -21.89 -0.08
C ARG A 210 -9.23 -22.45 -0.99
N LEU A 211 -8.92 -23.59 -1.61
CA LEU A 211 -9.95 -24.48 -2.12
C LEU A 211 -10.78 -24.92 -0.89
N LYS A 212 -12.04 -24.52 -0.86
CA LYS A 212 -13.05 -25.00 0.07
C LYS A 212 -13.74 -26.19 -0.58
N GLU A 213 -13.90 -27.27 0.15
CA GLU A 213 -14.78 -28.36 -0.27
C GLU A 213 -16.20 -28.06 0.21
N ILE A 214 -17.15 -28.08 -0.72
CA ILE A 214 -18.58 -28.02 -0.43
C ILE A 214 -19.23 -29.32 -0.88
N ARG A 215 -20.06 -29.89 -0.02
CA ARG A 215 -20.88 -31.06 -0.36
C ARG A 215 -22.17 -30.57 -1.01
N THR A 216 -22.41 -30.97 -2.26
CA THR A 216 -23.65 -30.76 -2.98
C THR A 216 -24.39 -32.10 -3.17
N VAL A 217 -25.63 -32.04 -3.69
CA VAL A 217 -26.40 -33.24 -4.05
C VAL A 217 -25.73 -34.12 -5.12
N GLU A 218 -24.78 -33.56 -5.87
CA GLU A 218 -24.02 -34.25 -6.93
C GLU A 218 -22.64 -34.75 -6.47
N GLY A 219 -22.22 -34.45 -5.23
CA GLY A 219 -20.92 -34.88 -4.68
C GLY A 219 -20.14 -33.76 -3.98
N VAL A 220 -18.84 -33.97 -3.75
CA VAL A 220 -17.94 -32.94 -3.21
C VAL A 220 -17.43 -32.06 -4.36
N ARG A 221 -17.71 -30.76 -4.31
CA ARG A 221 -17.16 -29.77 -5.23
C ARG A 221 -16.10 -28.93 -4.53
N GLN A 222 -14.98 -28.66 -5.19
CA GLN A 222 -14.01 -27.65 -4.74
C GLN A 222 -14.40 -26.27 -5.27
N ILE A 223 -14.51 -25.30 -4.37
CA ILE A 223 -14.72 -23.88 -4.65
C ILE A 223 -13.46 -23.11 -4.22
N GLY A 224 -12.94 -22.23 -5.06
CA GLY A 224 -11.70 -21.53 -4.78
C GLY A 224 -11.94 -20.08 -4.39
N ALA A 225 -10.86 -19.30 -4.39
CA ALA A 225 -10.95 -17.86 -4.28
C ALA A 225 -10.89 -17.20 -5.66
N ARG A 226 -11.31 -15.93 -5.70
CA ARG A 226 -11.16 -15.07 -6.88
C ARG A 226 -9.68 -14.92 -7.22
N ASN A 227 -9.38 -14.79 -8.51
CA ASN A 227 -8.05 -14.52 -9.04
C ASN A 227 -8.06 -13.23 -9.88
N ALA A 228 -6.93 -12.85 -10.45
CA ALA A 228 -6.81 -11.60 -11.21
C ALA A 228 -7.84 -11.47 -12.36
N PHE A 229 -8.26 -12.57 -13.00
CA PHE A 229 -9.31 -12.50 -14.02
C PHE A 229 -10.67 -12.11 -13.45
N HIS A 230 -11.03 -12.58 -12.26
CA HIS A 230 -12.27 -12.15 -11.59
C HIS A 230 -12.25 -10.65 -11.34
N TYR A 231 -11.17 -10.14 -10.74
CA TYR A 231 -11.01 -8.71 -10.46
C TYR A 231 -10.99 -7.85 -11.72
N ALA A 232 -10.39 -8.33 -12.81
CA ALA A 232 -10.37 -7.64 -14.10
C ALA A 232 -11.78 -7.44 -14.71
N THR A 233 -12.78 -8.22 -14.27
CA THR A 233 -14.16 -8.10 -14.75
C THR A 233 -15.01 -7.10 -13.97
N GLU A 234 -14.55 -6.62 -12.80
CA GLU A 234 -15.30 -5.68 -11.96
C GLU A 234 -15.52 -4.34 -12.63
N THR A 235 -14.49 -3.85 -13.32
CA THR A 235 -14.52 -2.55 -14.00
C THR A 235 -14.93 -2.73 -15.45
N LEU A 236 -15.97 -2.00 -15.86
CA LEU A 236 -16.40 -1.93 -17.25
C LEU A 236 -15.39 -1.14 -18.09
N GLY A 237 -15.12 -1.61 -19.30
CA GLY A 237 -14.24 -0.90 -20.24
C GLY A 237 -12.74 -1.02 -19.95
N SER A 238 -12.32 -1.95 -19.08
CA SER A 238 -10.90 -2.31 -18.91
C SER A 238 -10.26 -2.66 -20.26
N ASP A 239 -9.01 -2.24 -20.48
CA ASP A 239 -8.27 -2.58 -21.69
C ASP A 239 -8.19 -4.11 -21.84
N PRO A 240 -8.72 -4.69 -22.94
CA PRO A 240 -8.69 -6.14 -23.16
C PRO A 240 -7.29 -6.76 -23.10
N LYS A 241 -6.22 -5.99 -23.34
CA LYS A 241 -4.84 -6.45 -23.25
C LYS A 241 -4.46 -6.88 -21.83
N ILE A 242 -5.13 -6.38 -20.79
CA ILE A 242 -4.94 -6.87 -19.42
C ILE A 242 -5.22 -8.37 -19.34
N PHE A 243 -6.26 -8.86 -20.01
CA PHE A 243 -6.59 -10.28 -20.03
C PHE A 243 -5.52 -11.11 -20.77
N ASP A 244 -4.89 -10.55 -21.80
CA ASP A 244 -3.76 -11.20 -22.49
C ASP A 244 -2.55 -11.33 -21.58
N LEU A 245 -2.22 -10.28 -20.83
CA LEU A 245 -1.13 -10.29 -19.86
C LEU A 245 -1.37 -11.34 -18.76
N LEU A 246 -2.59 -11.38 -18.21
CA LEU A 246 -2.96 -12.38 -17.20
C LEU A 246 -2.88 -13.81 -17.75
N SER A 247 -3.36 -14.04 -18.98
CA SER A 247 -3.25 -15.34 -19.64
C SER A 247 -1.78 -15.75 -19.83
N LYS A 248 -0.94 -14.83 -20.34
CA LYS A 248 0.50 -15.04 -20.53
C LYS A 248 1.24 -15.31 -19.22
N ALA A 249 0.78 -14.71 -18.12
CA ALA A 249 1.30 -14.96 -16.77
C ALA A 249 0.86 -16.32 -16.17
N GLY A 250 0.09 -17.14 -16.90
CA GLY A 250 -0.36 -18.46 -16.45
C GLY A 250 -1.54 -18.41 -15.48
N THR A 251 -2.32 -17.32 -15.48
CA THR A 251 -3.51 -17.21 -14.62
C THR A 251 -4.55 -18.23 -15.03
N ASN A 252 -5.10 -19.00 -14.09
CA ASN A 252 -6.16 -19.97 -14.40
C ASN A 252 -7.44 -19.23 -14.84
N ILE A 253 -7.75 -19.24 -16.14
CA ILE A 253 -8.93 -18.61 -16.71
C ILE A 253 -10.25 -19.22 -16.23
N ASN A 254 -10.20 -20.46 -15.73
CA ASN A 254 -11.35 -21.24 -15.26
C ASN A 254 -11.35 -21.40 -13.73
N GLN A 255 -10.59 -20.57 -13.01
CA GLN A 255 -10.64 -20.55 -11.54
C GLN A 255 -12.08 -20.34 -11.09
N ARG A 256 -12.55 -21.11 -10.12
CA ARG A 256 -13.87 -20.95 -9.54
C ARG A 256 -13.77 -20.23 -8.21
N ASP A 257 -14.61 -19.23 -7.98
CA ASP A 257 -14.72 -18.54 -6.69
C ASP A 257 -15.53 -19.34 -5.65
N ALA A 258 -15.90 -18.68 -4.54
CA ALA A 258 -16.65 -19.29 -3.45
C ALA A 258 -18.10 -19.66 -3.84
N GLN A 259 -18.63 -19.10 -4.93
CA GLN A 259 -19.94 -19.37 -5.51
C GLN A 259 -19.81 -20.36 -6.68
N GLY A 260 -18.61 -20.89 -6.93
CA GLY A 260 -18.34 -21.76 -8.06
C GLY A 260 -18.30 -21.03 -9.40
N SER A 261 -18.40 -19.70 -9.40
CA SER A 261 -18.41 -18.86 -10.60
C SER A 261 -17.01 -18.77 -11.19
N THR A 262 -16.91 -18.86 -12.52
CA THR A 262 -15.68 -18.57 -13.26
C THR A 262 -15.61 -17.06 -13.58
N PRO A 263 -14.44 -16.52 -13.98
CA PRO A 263 -14.36 -15.15 -14.48
C PRO A 263 -15.31 -14.86 -15.64
N LEU A 264 -15.56 -15.86 -16.50
CA LEU A 264 -16.51 -15.71 -17.60
C LEU A 264 -17.95 -15.53 -17.07
N MET A 265 -18.35 -16.34 -16.09
CA MET A 265 -19.66 -16.21 -15.44
C MET A 265 -19.79 -14.85 -14.76
N GLU A 266 -18.76 -14.41 -14.04
CA GLU A 266 -18.76 -13.10 -13.36
C GLU A 266 -18.89 -11.94 -14.36
N ALA A 267 -18.13 -11.98 -15.47
CA ALA A 267 -18.23 -10.99 -16.54
C ALA A 267 -19.66 -10.89 -17.11
N ILE A 268 -20.31 -12.03 -17.32
CA ILE A 268 -21.68 -12.12 -17.83
C ILE A 268 -22.67 -11.54 -16.82
N SER A 269 -22.61 -11.96 -15.56
CA SER A 269 -23.50 -11.46 -14.50
C SER A 269 -23.38 -9.94 -14.31
N ARG A 270 -22.18 -9.38 -14.51
CA ARG A 270 -21.91 -7.94 -14.47
C ARG A 270 -22.25 -7.19 -15.75
N LYS A 271 -22.72 -7.90 -16.80
CA LYS A 271 -22.96 -7.35 -18.14
C LYS A 271 -21.72 -6.73 -18.78
N ASN A 272 -20.54 -7.20 -18.41
CA ASN A 272 -19.26 -6.79 -18.98
C ASN A 272 -18.98 -7.57 -20.28
N VAL A 273 -19.67 -7.17 -21.36
CA VAL A 273 -19.61 -7.84 -22.68
C VAL A 273 -18.17 -7.93 -23.19
N GLY A 274 -17.39 -6.85 -23.11
CA GLY A 274 -16.00 -6.85 -23.59
C GLY A 274 -15.10 -7.85 -22.86
N ALA A 275 -15.24 -7.94 -21.53
CA ALA A 275 -14.52 -8.95 -20.75
C ALA A 275 -14.99 -10.38 -21.08
N ALA A 276 -16.29 -10.60 -21.23
CA ALA A 276 -16.85 -11.91 -21.58
C ALA A 276 -16.35 -12.38 -22.95
N GLU A 277 -16.43 -11.53 -23.98
CA GLU A 277 -15.90 -11.82 -25.32
C GLU A 277 -14.41 -12.11 -25.30
N LYS A 278 -13.64 -11.34 -24.51
CA LYS A 278 -12.20 -11.55 -24.38
C LYS A 278 -11.86 -12.88 -23.71
N LEU A 279 -12.54 -13.23 -22.62
CA LEU A 279 -12.37 -14.50 -21.92
C LEU A 279 -12.74 -15.70 -22.82
N LEU A 280 -13.82 -15.58 -23.60
CA LEU A 280 -14.19 -16.57 -24.62
C LEU A 280 -13.11 -16.72 -25.70
N GLY A 281 -12.54 -15.60 -26.17
CA GLY A 281 -11.42 -15.59 -27.12
C GLY A 281 -10.17 -16.29 -26.57
N LEU A 282 -9.91 -16.16 -25.27
CA LEU A 282 -8.79 -16.80 -24.56
C LEU A 282 -9.05 -18.28 -24.19
N GLY A 283 -10.24 -18.81 -24.49
CA GLY A 283 -10.56 -20.23 -24.28
C GLY A 283 -11.13 -20.56 -22.90
N ALA A 284 -11.84 -19.62 -22.25
CA ALA A 284 -12.62 -19.93 -21.06
C ALA A 284 -13.60 -21.10 -21.31
N ASP A 285 -13.67 -22.01 -20.34
CA ASP A 285 -14.54 -23.18 -20.40
C ASP A 285 -15.99 -22.76 -20.11
N VAL A 286 -16.84 -22.94 -21.12
CA VAL A 286 -18.25 -22.57 -21.10
C VAL A 286 -19.14 -23.63 -20.45
N ALA A 287 -18.63 -24.84 -20.24
CA ALA A 287 -19.38 -25.98 -19.71
C ALA A 287 -19.37 -26.06 -18.17
N LEU A 288 -18.48 -25.31 -17.51
CA LEU A 288 -18.46 -25.23 -16.06
C LEU A 288 -19.78 -24.68 -15.51
N THR A 289 -20.08 -25.02 -14.26
CA THR A 289 -21.29 -24.58 -13.57
C THR A 289 -20.96 -23.92 -12.23
N ASP A 290 -21.77 -22.94 -11.84
CA ASP A 290 -21.74 -22.37 -10.48
C ASP A 290 -22.31 -23.37 -9.43
N ILE A 291 -22.50 -22.94 -8.19
CA ILE A 291 -23.10 -23.78 -7.14
C ILE A 291 -24.61 -24.02 -7.34
N GLN A 292 -25.28 -23.22 -8.17
CA GLN A 292 -26.68 -23.41 -8.56
C GLN A 292 -26.83 -24.33 -9.78
N GLY A 293 -25.71 -24.77 -10.37
CA GLY A 293 -25.71 -25.61 -11.57
C GLY A 293 -25.87 -24.82 -12.87
N LYS A 294 -25.80 -23.49 -12.85
CA LYS A 294 -25.94 -22.65 -14.05
C LYS A 294 -24.62 -22.58 -14.81
N THR A 295 -24.69 -22.76 -16.13
CA THR A 295 -23.56 -22.54 -17.04
C THR A 295 -23.42 -21.07 -17.42
N ALA A 296 -22.31 -20.71 -18.08
CA ALA A 296 -22.15 -19.37 -18.66
C ALA A 296 -23.29 -19.02 -19.65
N LEU A 297 -23.80 -20.01 -20.40
CA LEU A 297 -24.91 -19.81 -21.33
C LEU A 297 -26.23 -19.51 -20.61
N ASP A 298 -26.51 -20.22 -19.51
CA ASP A 298 -27.72 -20.01 -18.71
C ASP A 298 -27.73 -18.59 -18.13
N LEU A 299 -26.60 -18.16 -17.58
CA LEU A 299 -26.44 -16.80 -17.06
C LEU A 299 -26.61 -15.75 -18.17
N ALA A 300 -26.02 -15.97 -19.35
CA ALA A 300 -26.12 -15.02 -20.47
C ALA A 300 -27.57 -14.82 -20.94
N LYS A 301 -28.37 -15.90 -20.97
CA LYS A 301 -29.80 -15.83 -21.28
C LYS A 301 -30.59 -15.10 -20.20
N GLU A 302 -30.31 -15.39 -18.93
CA GLU A 302 -30.97 -14.75 -17.79
C GLU A 302 -30.75 -13.24 -17.76
N VAL A 303 -29.53 -12.78 -18.04
CA VAL A 303 -29.21 -11.33 -18.11
C VAL A 303 -29.46 -10.70 -19.48
N GLN A 304 -30.01 -11.46 -20.43
CA GLN A 304 -30.38 -11.03 -21.79
C GLN A 304 -29.19 -10.50 -22.63
N LEU A 305 -28.03 -11.15 -22.53
CA LEU A 305 -26.84 -10.83 -23.34
C LEU A 305 -26.78 -11.71 -24.59
N GLU A 306 -27.65 -11.42 -25.55
CA GLU A 306 -27.82 -12.23 -26.78
C GLU A 306 -26.52 -12.41 -27.58
N SER A 307 -25.67 -11.36 -27.66
CA SER A 307 -24.40 -11.44 -28.38
C SER A 307 -23.45 -12.47 -27.74
N VAL A 308 -23.34 -12.47 -26.41
CA VAL A 308 -22.48 -13.39 -25.65
C VAL A 308 -23.07 -14.80 -25.67
N ALA A 309 -24.39 -14.94 -25.51
CA ALA A 309 -25.07 -16.23 -25.59
C ALA A 309 -24.85 -16.91 -26.95
N ARG A 310 -24.92 -16.15 -28.04
CA ARG A 310 -24.62 -16.65 -29.40
C ARG A 310 -23.16 -17.12 -29.52
N LEU A 311 -22.19 -16.32 -29.04
CA LEU A 311 -20.77 -16.69 -29.07
C LEU A 311 -20.48 -17.99 -28.28
N ILE A 312 -21.16 -18.17 -27.14
CA ILE A 312 -21.06 -19.42 -26.36
C ILE A 312 -21.65 -20.59 -27.15
N GLY A 313 -22.83 -20.41 -27.77
CA GLY A 313 -23.47 -21.45 -28.59
C GLY A 313 -22.63 -21.88 -29.80
N GLU A 314 -21.95 -20.94 -30.45
CA GLU A 314 -21.01 -21.21 -31.55
C GLU A 314 -19.82 -22.07 -31.10
N LYS A 315 -19.35 -21.91 -29.86
CA LYS A 315 -18.26 -22.73 -29.29
C LYS A 315 -18.70 -24.12 -28.84
N LEU A 316 -19.96 -24.27 -28.41
CA LEU A 316 -20.54 -25.56 -28.02
C LEU A 316 -20.89 -26.44 -29.24
N SER A 317 -21.12 -25.82 -30.39
CA SER A 317 -21.42 -26.53 -31.63
C SER A 317 -20.10 -27.01 -32.26
N PRO A 318 -19.92 -28.32 -32.52
CA PRO A 318 -18.73 -28.77 -33.24
C PRO A 318 -18.69 -28.09 -34.61
N LYS A 319 -17.53 -27.53 -34.98
CA LYS A 319 -17.31 -27.08 -36.35
C LYS A 319 -17.52 -28.28 -37.26
N VAL A 320 -18.63 -28.30 -37.99
CA VAL A 320 -18.86 -29.29 -39.05
C VAL A 320 -17.70 -29.13 -40.05
N PRO A 321 -16.92 -30.19 -40.33
CA PRO A 321 -15.77 -30.13 -41.22
C PRO A 321 -16.17 -29.75 -42.65
#